data_AF-A0AAN8MV05-F1
#
_entry.id   AF-A0AAN8MV05-F1
#
_cell.length_a   1.000
_cell.length_b   1.000
_cell.length_c   1.000
_cell.angle_alpha   90.00
_cell.angle_beta   90.00
_cell.angle_gamma   90.00
#
_symmetry.space_group_name_H-M   'P 1'
#
loop_
_entity.id
_entity.type
_entity.pdbx_description
1 polymer ?
#
loop_
_entity_poly.entity_id
_entity_poly.type
_entity_poly.pdbx_seq_one_letter_code
_entity_poly.pdbx_strand_id
1 'polypeptide(L)'
;MHLALQALRKYSQNDDSSTSLLLLLATTNADKPPSPASYDHRLAMMCLLAEEIQNIYTSTPSSPSTSAVTPQIDIGITPHPRFIDKSSDLSSHPFFPSEITRQIWILGYDTLIRLLNPKYYPPTHTLSALHHTLLSSTNRLLVFTRPGTDLGTPQSQHEYTDSLDPSIANKVDMVVPDDVEEVNGVSSTNVRNGVKNGTQEWKRGVCSGVAEWIEKEGLYV
;
A
#
# COMPACT_ATOMS: atom_id res chain seq x y z
N MET A 1 -7.66 -1.66 -2.60
CA MET A 1 -8.17 -1.21 -3.91
C MET A 1 -8.24 0.31 -4.00
N HIS A 2 -9.13 0.98 -3.26
CA HIS A 2 -9.32 2.45 -3.30
C HIS A 2 -8.01 3.25 -3.20
N LEU A 3 -7.16 2.95 -2.21
CA LEU A 3 -5.87 3.64 -2.05
C LEU A 3 -4.95 3.51 -3.26
N ALA A 4 -4.94 2.34 -3.92
CA ALA A 4 -4.14 2.10 -5.10
C ALA A 4 -4.69 2.86 -6.32
N LEU A 5 -6.01 2.89 -6.51
CA LEU A 5 -6.65 3.68 -7.56
C LEU A 5 -6.38 5.18 -7.39
N GLN A 6 -6.51 5.71 -6.17
CA GLN A 6 -6.24 7.12 -5.88
C GLN A 6 -4.75 7.45 -6.08
N ALA A 7 -3.84 6.57 -5.69
CA ALA A 7 -2.40 6.72 -5.95
C ALA A 7 -2.10 6.75 -7.45
N LEU A 8 -2.62 5.79 -8.22
CA LEU A 8 -2.45 5.74 -9.67
C LEU A 8 -2.96 7.03 -10.32
N ARG A 9 -4.17 7.49 -9.98
CA ARG A 9 -4.72 8.75 -10.51
C ARG A 9 -3.85 9.96 -10.17
N LYS A 10 -3.31 10.03 -8.95
CA LYS A 10 -2.44 11.14 -8.52
C LYS A 10 -1.12 11.19 -9.30
N TYR A 11 -0.48 10.06 -9.56
CA TYR A 11 0.84 10.05 -10.21
C TYR A 11 0.78 9.91 -11.74
N SER A 12 -0.27 9.29 -12.30
CA SER A 12 -0.45 9.24 -13.76
C SER A 12 -0.78 10.59 -14.40
N GLN A 13 -1.28 11.57 -13.63
CA GLN A 13 -1.65 12.89 -14.15
C GLN A 13 -0.48 13.89 -14.20
N ASN A 14 0.61 13.64 -13.48
CA ASN A 14 1.61 14.65 -13.15
C ASN A 14 3.00 14.39 -13.78
N ASP A 15 3.26 13.21 -14.34
CA ASP A 15 4.56 12.85 -14.90
C ASP A 15 4.40 12.32 -16.34
N ASP A 16 5.28 12.75 -17.25
CA ASP A 16 5.44 12.20 -18.63
C ASP A 16 5.90 10.72 -18.63
N SER A 17 6.04 10.10 -17.46
CA SER A 17 6.53 8.75 -17.26
C SER A 17 5.39 7.74 -17.12
N SER A 18 5.58 6.52 -17.64
CA SER A 18 4.64 5.41 -17.46
C SER A 18 4.53 5.04 -15.98
N THR A 19 3.35 5.25 -15.39
CA THR A 19 3.05 4.83 -14.02
C THR A 19 2.61 3.37 -14.01
N SER A 20 3.24 2.54 -13.17
CA SER A 20 2.85 1.16 -12.89
C SER A 20 2.60 0.95 -11.40
N LEU A 21 1.90 -0.13 -11.05
CA LEU A 21 1.62 -0.52 -9.67
C LEU A 21 2.23 -1.90 -9.40
N LEU A 22 3.01 -2.01 -8.32
CA LEU A 22 3.48 -3.29 -7.82
C LEU A 22 2.72 -3.68 -6.54
N LEU A 23 1.95 -4.76 -6.60
CA LEU A 23 1.39 -5.40 -5.41
C LEU A 23 2.44 -6.37 -4.84
N LEU A 24 3.06 -5.99 -3.72
CA LEU A 24 4.20 -6.73 -3.16
C LEU A 24 3.82 -7.55 -1.92
N LEU A 25 3.85 -8.87 -2.03
CA LEU A 25 3.61 -9.80 -0.93
C LEU A 25 4.90 -10.08 -0.16
N ALA A 26 4.98 -9.62 1.09
CA ALA A 26 6.04 -10.05 1.99
C ALA A 26 5.71 -11.42 2.60
N THR A 27 6.65 -12.35 2.55
CA THR A 27 6.49 -13.69 3.16
C THR A 27 6.76 -13.68 4.66
N THR A 28 7.52 -12.70 5.13
CA THR A 28 7.74 -12.44 6.56
C THR A 28 7.18 -11.08 6.95
N ASN A 29 6.57 -11.00 8.12
CA ASN A 29 6.15 -9.74 8.73
C ASN A 29 7.09 -9.41 9.89
N ALA A 30 7.48 -8.15 10.05
CA ALA A 30 8.33 -7.72 11.17
C ALA A 30 7.66 -7.90 12.54
N ASP A 31 6.33 -7.78 12.60
CA ASP A 31 5.57 -7.71 13.86
C ASP A 31 4.55 -8.85 14.06
N LYS A 32 4.35 -9.73 13.06
CA LYS A 32 3.18 -10.62 13.03
C LYS A 32 3.55 -12.08 12.81
N PRO A 33 2.84 -13.01 13.47
CA PRO A 33 2.97 -14.43 13.19
C PRO A 33 2.55 -14.75 11.74
N PRO A 34 2.87 -15.97 11.25
CA PRO A 34 2.46 -16.41 9.91
C PRO A 34 0.96 -16.24 9.66
N SER A 35 0.61 -15.87 8.42
CA SER A 35 -0.78 -15.65 8.01
C SER A 35 -1.56 -16.98 7.94
N PRO A 36 -2.86 -17.00 8.29
CA PRO A 36 -3.67 -18.23 8.28
C PRO A 36 -3.93 -18.80 6.88
N ALA A 37 -3.93 -17.97 5.82
CA ALA A 37 -4.04 -18.44 4.45
C ALA A 37 -2.68 -18.78 3.85
N SER A 38 -2.63 -19.86 3.05
CA SER A 38 -1.45 -20.27 2.29
C SER A 38 -0.96 -19.13 1.35
N TYR A 39 0.27 -19.24 0.88
CA TYR A 39 0.81 -18.29 -0.09
C TYR A 39 0.02 -18.29 -1.39
N ASP A 40 -0.39 -19.46 -1.86
CA ASP A 40 -1.10 -19.64 -3.14
C ASP A 40 -2.43 -18.89 -3.15
N HIS A 41 -3.23 -19.00 -2.08
CA HIS A 41 -4.48 -18.26 -1.99
C HIS A 41 -4.25 -16.75 -1.88
N ARG A 42 -3.20 -16.31 -1.18
CA ARG A 42 -2.87 -14.88 -1.10
C ARG A 42 -2.47 -14.31 -2.45
N LEU A 43 -1.70 -15.06 -3.24
CA LEU A 43 -1.35 -14.69 -4.60
C LEU A 43 -2.57 -14.66 -5.52
N ALA A 44 -3.43 -15.68 -5.46
CA ALA A 44 -4.68 -15.71 -6.23
C ALA A 44 -5.57 -14.49 -5.91
N MET A 45 -5.75 -14.16 -4.63
CA MET A 45 -6.49 -12.96 -4.22
C MET A 45 -5.81 -11.65 -4.66
N MET A 46 -4.47 -11.60 -4.73
CA MET A 46 -3.75 -10.44 -5.28
C MET A 46 -3.93 -10.30 -6.80
N CYS A 47 -3.99 -11.41 -7.54
CA CYS A 47 -4.32 -11.40 -8.98
C CYS A 47 -5.72 -10.83 -9.21
N LEU A 48 -6.71 -11.33 -8.47
CA LEU A 48 -8.10 -10.85 -8.55
C LEU A 48 -8.21 -9.36 -8.18
N LEU A 49 -7.43 -8.91 -7.19
CA LEU A 49 -7.34 -7.49 -6.85
C LEU A 49 -6.71 -6.66 -7.96
N ALA A 50 -5.66 -7.17 -8.62
CA ALA A 50 -4.99 -6.48 -9.73
C ALA A 50 -5.94 -6.31 -10.92
N GLU A 51 -6.64 -7.37 -11.31
CA GLU A 51 -7.65 -7.34 -12.38
C GLU A 51 -8.76 -6.31 -12.08
N GLU A 52 -9.27 -6.30 -10.85
CA GLU A 52 -10.30 -5.33 -10.44
C GLU A 52 -9.80 -3.88 -10.48
N ILE A 53 -8.58 -3.62 -9.98
CA ILE A 53 -7.97 -2.28 -10.05
C ILE A 53 -7.85 -1.84 -11.51
N GLN A 54 -7.39 -2.73 -12.40
CA GLN A 54 -7.26 -2.42 -13.82
C GLN A 54 -8.62 -2.10 -14.45
N ASN A 55 -9.62 -2.94 -14.22
CA ASN A 55 -10.99 -2.77 -14.75
C ASN A 55 -11.62 -1.45 -14.29
N ILE A 56 -11.50 -1.12 -13.00
CA ILE A 56 -12.04 0.14 -12.46
C ILE A 56 -11.29 1.33 -13.05
N TYR A 57 -9.96 1.27 -13.09
CA TYR A 57 -9.14 2.36 -13.61
C TYR A 57 -9.50 2.70 -15.06
N THR A 58 -9.69 1.69 -15.93
CA THR A 58 -10.07 1.90 -17.33
C THR A 58 -11.52 2.33 -17.51
N SER A 59 -12.42 1.89 -16.63
CA SER A 59 -13.86 2.18 -16.73
C SER A 59 -14.23 3.55 -16.18
N THR A 60 -13.40 4.15 -15.32
CA THR A 60 -13.62 5.50 -14.78
C THR A 60 -12.86 6.55 -15.62
N PRO A 61 -13.52 7.31 -16.49
CA PRO A 61 -12.85 8.35 -17.27
C PRO A 61 -12.33 9.46 -16.34
N SER A 62 -11.01 9.60 -16.23
CA SER A 62 -10.37 10.72 -15.57
C SER A 62 -10.10 11.85 -16.56
N SER A 63 -11.03 12.82 -16.65
CA SER A 63 -10.95 14.07 -17.44
C SER A 63 -10.81 13.88 -18.98
N PRO A 64 -11.53 14.66 -19.82
CA PRO A 64 -11.63 14.41 -21.27
C PRO A 64 -10.36 14.73 -22.10
N SER A 65 -9.22 15.03 -21.50
CA SER A 65 -8.04 15.58 -22.22
C SER A 65 -6.80 14.70 -22.30
N THR A 66 -6.79 13.48 -21.74
CA THR A 66 -5.63 12.58 -21.86
C THR A 66 -6.07 11.15 -22.14
N SER A 67 -5.50 10.53 -23.17
CA SER A 67 -5.59 9.09 -23.41
C SER A 67 -4.83 8.39 -22.28
N ALA A 68 -5.46 8.23 -21.12
CA ALA A 68 -4.85 7.58 -19.98
C ALA A 68 -4.45 6.15 -20.36
N VAL A 69 -3.15 5.91 -20.47
CA VAL A 69 -2.60 4.58 -20.71
C VAL A 69 -2.96 3.72 -19.50
N THR A 70 -3.55 2.54 -19.75
CA THR A 70 -3.84 1.57 -18.69
C THR A 70 -2.55 1.23 -17.96
N PRO A 71 -2.47 1.43 -16.63
CA PRO A 71 -1.24 1.16 -15.89
C PRO A 71 -0.97 -0.34 -15.87
N GLN A 72 0.31 -0.69 -15.98
CA GLN A 72 0.78 -2.05 -15.70
C GLN A 72 0.63 -2.33 -14.21
N ILE A 73 0.09 -3.50 -13.85
CA ILE A 73 -0.03 -3.94 -12.46
C ILE A 73 0.72 -5.26 -12.30
N ASP A 74 1.83 -5.21 -11.60
CA ASP A 74 2.70 -6.36 -11.32
C ASP A 74 2.40 -6.94 -9.94
N ILE A 75 2.68 -8.23 -9.77
CA ILE A 75 2.61 -8.92 -8.48
C ILE A 75 3.99 -9.46 -8.15
N GLY A 76 4.53 -9.01 -7.02
CA GLY A 76 5.85 -9.41 -6.53
C GLY A 76 5.76 -10.18 -5.22
N ILE A 77 6.77 -11.01 -4.96
CA ILE A 77 6.97 -11.69 -3.68
C ILE A 77 8.34 -11.30 -3.15
N THR A 78 8.43 -11.02 -1.86
CA THR A 78 9.69 -10.68 -1.21
C THR A 78 9.84 -11.41 0.13
N PRO A 79 11.04 -11.90 0.46
CA PRO A 79 11.32 -12.42 1.80
C PRO A 79 11.51 -11.30 2.83
N HIS A 80 11.71 -10.05 2.38
CA HIS A 80 12.10 -8.95 3.23
C HIS A 80 10.92 -8.39 4.03
N PRO A 81 11.04 -8.27 5.37
CA PRO A 81 9.96 -7.74 6.20
C PRO A 81 9.94 -6.21 6.23
N ARG A 82 11.11 -5.55 6.19
CA ARG A 82 11.24 -4.09 6.33
C ARG A 82 11.17 -3.39 4.99
N PHE A 83 10.58 -2.19 4.98
CA PHE A 83 10.46 -1.37 3.78
C PHE A 83 11.82 -0.97 3.18
N ILE A 84 12.80 -0.67 4.03
CA ILE A 84 14.16 -0.32 3.58
C ILE A 84 14.84 -1.44 2.78
N ASP A 85 14.64 -2.69 3.19
CA ASP A 85 15.21 -3.85 2.52
C ASP A 85 14.51 -4.07 1.17
N LYS A 86 13.17 -4.00 1.17
CA LYS A 86 12.37 -4.12 -0.08
C LYS A 86 12.72 -3.04 -1.10
N SER A 87 12.93 -1.80 -0.65
CA SER A 87 13.31 -0.68 -1.53
C SER A 87 14.70 -0.86 -2.10
N SER A 88 15.64 -1.37 -1.31
CA SER A 88 17.00 -1.68 -1.75
C SER A 88 17.00 -2.77 -2.82
N ASP A 89 16.27 -3.86 -2.59
CA ASP A 89 16.09 -4.94 -3.56
C ASP A 89 15.51 -4.44 -4.88
N LEU A 90 14.40 -3.68 -4.82
CA LEU A 90 13.77 -3.12 -6.00
C LEU A 90 14.72 -2.18 -6.76
N SER A 91 15.49 -1.35 -6.05
CA SER A 91 16.46 -0.44 -6.67
C SER A 91 17.58 -1.18 -7.41
N SER A 92 17.90 -2.40 -6.98
CA SER A 92 18.89 -3.28 -7.62
C SER A 92 18.30 -4.22 -8.67
N HIS A 93 16.97 -4.21 -8.84
CA HIS A 93 16.28 -5.16 -9.71
C HIS A 93 16.31 -4.69 -11.17
N PRO A 94 16.67 -5.56 -12.16
CA PRO A 94 16.77 -5.15 -13.57
C PRO A 94 15.48 -4.58 -14.18
N PHE A 95 14.31 -4.96 -13.67
CA PHE A 95 13.02 -4.42 -14.12
C PHE A 95 12.68 -3.05 -13.52
N PHE A 96 13.40 -2.59 -12.50
CA PHE A 96 13.17 -1.31 -11.83
C PHE A 96 14.48 -0.53 -11.62
N PRO A 97 15.21 -0.17 -12.70
CA PRO A 97 16.52 0.46 -12.56
C PRO A 97 16.42 1.79 -11.81
N SER A 98 17.19 1.94 -10.73
CA SER A 98 17.12 3.09 -9.82
C SER A 98 17.38 4.46 -10.47
N GLU A 99 18.00 4.47 -11.64
CA GLU A 99 18.34 5.67 -12.41
C GLU A 99 17.10 6.28 -13.09
N ILE A 100 16.10 5.47 -13.39
CA ILE A 100 14.90 5.86 -14.15
C ILE A 100 13.60 5.54 -13.42
N THR A 101 13.64 4.66 -12.41
CA THR A 101 12.46 4.27 -11.64
C THR A 101 12.41 5.02 -10.32
N ARG A 102 11.34 5.80 -10.16
CA ARG A 102 10.97 6.41 -8.88
C ARG A 102 10.04 5.48 -8.12
N GLN A 103 10.38 5.15 -6.88
CA GLN A 103 9.51 4.36 -6.00
C GLN A 103 8.58 5.27 -5.21
N ILE A 104 7.27 5.00 -5.29
CA ILE A 104 6.24 5.62 -4.45
C ILE A 104 5.64 4.54 -3.55
N TRP A 105 5.87 4.67 -2.25
CA TRP A 105 5.39 3.68 -1.28
C TRP A 105 4.04 4.10 -0.70
N ILE A 106 3.01 3.32 -0.97
CA ILE A 106 1.65 3.56 -0.48
C ILE A 106 1.50 2.96 0.92
N LEU A 107 1.20 3.81 1.91
CA LEU A 107 1.02 3.39 3.31
C LEU A 107 -0.17 4.11 3.95
N GLY A 108 -0.73 3.49 4.99
CA GLY A 108 -1.60 4.21 5.94
C GLY A 108 -0.77 4.88 7.03
N TYR A 109 -1.33 5.92 7.65
CA TYR A 109 -0.68 6.68 8.72
C TYR A 109 -0.14 5.80 9.87
N ASP A 110 -0.88 4.78 10.32
CA ASP A 110 -0.41 3.83 11.35
C ASP A 110 0.89 3.09 10.96
N THR A 111 1.08 2.87 9.66
CA THR A 111 2.28 2.23 9.13
C THR A 111 3.42 3.23 8.97
N LEU A 112 3.14 4.52 8.68
CA LEU A 112 4.15 5.58 8.77
C LEU A 112 4.73 5.67 10.19
N ILE A 113 3.89 5.68 11.23
CA ILE A 113 4.35 5.71 12.62
C ILE A 113 5.28 4.54 12.95
N ARG A 114 4.96 3.33 12.48
CA ARG A 114 5.84 2.17 12.65
C ARG A 114 7.11 2.29 11.82
N LEU A 115 7.02 2.77 10.58
CA LEU A 115 8.17 2.99 9.72
C LEU A 115 9.16 3.97 10.35
N LEU A 116 8.68 5.01 11.02
CA LEU A 116 9.54 6.00 11.68
C LEU A 116 9.95 5.60 13.11
N ASN A 117 9.63 4.38 13.57
CA ASN A 117 10.02 3.93 14.90
C ASN A 117 11.43 3.33 14.89
N PRO A 118 12.41 3.92 15.62
CA PRO A 118 13.80 3.47 15.62
C PRO A 118 14.01 2.01 16.09
N LYS A 119 13.06 1.41 16.80
CA LYS A 119 13.13 0.01 17.23
C LYS A 119 13.29 -0.97 16.06
N TYR A 120 12.81 -0.61 14.86
CA TYR A 120 12.90 -1.44 13.65
C TYR A 120 14.25 -1.36 12.93
N TYR A 121 15.20 -0.56 13.45
CA TYR A 121 16.50 -0.29 12.82
C TYR A 121 17.69 -0.71 13.70
N PRO A 122 17.76 -1.97 14.18
CA PRO A 122 18.96 -2.43 14.87
C PRO A 122 20.17 -2.50 13.91
N PRO A 123 21.40 -2.40 14.43
CA PRO A 123 21.75 -2.22 15.86
C PRO A 123 21.76 -0.76 16.31
N THR A 124 21.76 0.20 15.38
CA THR A 124 21.98 1.62 15.71
C THR A 124 20.74 2.28 16.31
N HIS A 125 19.55 1.73 16.03
CA HIS A 125 18.27 2.32 16.39
C HIS A 125 18.16 3.79 15.96
N THR A 126 18.50 4.04 14.70
CA THR A 126 18.39 5.35 14.05
C THR A 126 17.62 5.23 12.74
N LEU A 127 17.06 6.34 12.26
CA LEU A 127 16.38 6.41 10.96
C LEU A 127 17.34 6.63 9.78
N SER A 128 18.66 6.64 10.01
CA SER A 128 19.68 6.87 8.97
C SER A 128 19.51 5.99 7.74
N ALA A 129 19.16 4.70 7.95
CA ALA A 129 18.93 3.76 6.86
C ALA A 129 17.79 4.18 5.92
N LEU A 130 16.75 4.86 6.42
CA LEU A 130 15.65 5.35 5.57
C LEU A 130 16.14 6.31 4.49
N HIS A 131 17.04 7.24 4.84
CA HIS A 131 17.54 8.27 3.93
C HIS A 131 18.34 7.68 2.76
N HIS A 132 19.11 6.63 3.01
CA HIS A 132 19.97 6.00 2.00
C HIS A 132 19.27 4.88 1.22
N THR A 133 18.05 4.50 1.61
CA THR A 133 17.29 3.41 0.95
C THR A 133 15.92 3.92 0.50
N LEU A 134 14.88 3.76 1.32
CA LEU A 134 13.48 4.04 1.02
C LEU A 134 13.23 5.47 0.56
N LEU A 135 13.90 6.45 1.17
CA LEU A 135 13.74 7.88 0.89
C LEU A 135 14.86 8.45 0.01
N SER A 136 15.69 7.58 -0.55
CA SER A 136 16.78 7.98 -1.45
C SER A 136 16.26 8.60 -2.75
N SER A 137 17.12 9.37 -3.41
CA SER A 137 16.86 9.92 -4.75
C SER A 137 15.51 10.67 -4.83
N THR A 138 14.63 10.28 -5.75
CA THR A 138 13.31 10.89 -5.94
C THR A 138 12.18 10.12 -5.25
N ASN A 139 12.48 9.02 -4.54
CA ASN A 139 11.47 8.18 -3.88
C ASN A 139 10.62 8.98 -2.88
N ARG A 140 9.35 8.59 -2.74
CA ARG A 140 8.41 9.21 -1.80
C ARG A 140 7.55 8.19 -1.07
N LEU A 141 6.96 8.64 0.03
CA LEU A 141 5.88 7.96 0.74
C LEU A 141 4.58 8.66 0.39
N LEU A 142 3.59 7.91 -0.11
CA LEU A 142 2.21 8.39 -0.22
C LEU A 142 1.45 7.86 0.99
N VAL A 143 1.10 8.75 1.92
CA VAL A 143 0.54 8.36 3.21
C VAL A 143 -0.91 8.77 3.31
N PHE A 144 -1.77 7.76 3.42
CA PHE A 144 -3.20 7.98 3.61
C PHE A 144 -3.54 8.19 5.08
N THR A 145 -4.28 9.27 5.35
CA THR A 145 -4.83 9.52 6.68
C THR A 145 -5.79 8.40 7.09
N ARG A 146 -5.86 8.16 8.40
CA ARG A 146 -6.73 7.13 8.96
C ARG A 146 -7.61 7.71 10.07
N PRO A 147 -8.66 8.47 9.73
CA PRO A 147 -9.59 9.01 10.71
C PRO A 147 -10.32 7.86 11.43
N GLY A 148 -10.54 7.99 12.74
CA GLY A 148 -11.27 6.98 13.54
C GLY A 148 -10.39 5.94 14.25
N THR A 149 -9.08 6.17 14.34
CA THR A 149 -8.15 5.39 15.16
C THR A 149 -7.71 6.20 16.39
N ASP A 150 -7.07 5.55 17.37
CA ASP A 150 -6.37 6.22 18.49
C ASP A 150 -5.21 7.15 18.05
N LEU A 151 -5.05 7.38 16.74
CA LEU A 151 -3.97 8.13 16.11
C LEU A 151 -4.39 9.58 15.75
N GLY A 152 -5.53 10.04 16.27
CA GLY A 152 -5.98 11.43 16.15
C GLY A 152 -6.76 11.76 14.88
N THR A 153 -7.02 13.06 14.68
CA THR A 153 -7.77 13.58 13.52
C THR A 153 -6.88 13.68 12.28
N PRO A 154 -7.44 13.76 11.06
CA PRO A 154 -6.63 14.02 9.86
C PRO A 154 -5.74 15.25 10.03
N GLN A 155 -6.23 16.31 10.67
CA GLN A 155 -5.44 17.51 10.95
C GLN A 155 -4.22 17.22 11.84
N SER A 156 -4.40 16.53 12.98
CA SER A 156 -3.27 16.20 13.85
C SER A 156 -2.25 15.26 13.18
N GLN A 157 -2.70 14.42 12.24
CA GLN A 157 -1.83 13.54 11.45
C GLN A 157 -0.97 14.35 10.46
N HIS A 158 -1.51 15.41 9.85
CA HIS A 158 -0.74 16.35 9.03
C HIS A 158 0.24 17.14 9.90
N GLU A 159 -0.22 17.72 11.01
CA GLU A 159 0.63 18.48 11.94
C GLU A 159 1.82 17.65 12.46
N TYR A 160 1.59 16.38 12.79
CA TYR A 160 2.68 15.46 13.14
C TYR A 160 3.69 15.30 12.00
N THR A 161 3.20 15.07 10.78
CA THR A 161 4.07 14.86 9.60
C THR A 161 4.88 16.12 9.27
N ASP A 162 4.27 17.29 9.39
CA ASP A 162 4.93 18.60 9.19
C ASP A 162 5.97 18.89 10.27
N SER A 163 5.82 18.30 11.46
CA SER A 163 6.78 18.42 12.57
C SER A 163 8.00 17.48 12.46
N LEU A 164 8.00 16.55 11.50
CA LEU A 164 9.12 15.64 11.28
C LEU A 164 10.37 16.40 10.80
N ASP A 165 11.53 15.75 10.88
CA ASP A 165 12.75 16.28 10.27
C ASP A 165 12.49 16.60 8.79
N PRO A 166 12.89 17.79 8.28
CA PRO A 166 12.62 18.19 6.90
C PRO A 166 13.10 17.19 5.84
N SER A 167 14.16 16.43 6.12
CA SER A 167 14.66 15.40 5.20
C SER A 167 13.71 14.18 5.08
N ILE A 168 12.77 14.01 6.02
CA ILE A 168 11.67 13.05 5.97
C ILE A 168 10.38 13.74 5.52
N ALA A 169 10.01 14.87 6.14
CA ALA A 169 8.74 15.55 5.86
C ALA A 169 8.57 15.88 4.37
N ASN A 170 9.64 16.37 3.72
CA ASN A 170 9.64 16.70 2.28
C ASN A 170 9.51 15.48 1.36
N LYS A 171 9.56 14.25 1.90
CA LYS A 171 9.40 12.98 1.19
C LYS A 171 8.04 12.32 1.42
N VAL A 172 7.17 12.93 2.24
CA VAL A 172 5.86 12.40 2.59
C VAL A 172 4.76 13.22 1.91
N ASP A 173 4.02 12.59 1.02
CA ASP A 173 2.81 13.13 0.43
C ASP A 173 1.60 12.63 1.25
N MET A 174 1.08 13.46 2.16
CA MET A 174 -0.15 13.14 2.90
C MET A 174 -1.40 13.26 2.01
N VAL A 175 -2.32 12.31 2.13
CA VAL A 175 -3.57 12.25 1.34
C VAL A 175 -4.75 11.82 2.21
N VAL A 176 -5.91 12.43 2.01
CA VAL A 176 -7.18 11.96 2.55
C VAL A 176 -7.81 10.99 1.55
N PRO A 177 -8.23 9.77 1.96
CA PRO A 177 -8.92 8.86 1.06
C PRO A 177 -10.16 9.51 0.44
N ASP A 178 -10.35 9.39 -0.87
CA ASP A 178 -11.53 9.96 -1.56
C ASP A 178 -12.83 9.35 -1.02
N ASP A 179 -12.83 8.02 -0.85
CA ASP A 179 -13.97 7.24 -0.36
C ASP A 179 -13.76 6.88 1.12
N VAL A 180 -13.83 7.86 2.02
CA VAL A 180 -13.58 7.64 3.46
C VAL A 180 -14.44 6.50 4.01
N GLU A 181 -15.71 6.39 3.60
CA GLU A 181 -16.62 5.32 4.04
C GLU A 181 -16.19 3.91 3.60
N GLU A 182 -15.62 3.79 2.40
CA GLU A 182 -15.16 2.50 1.83
C GLU A 182 -13.81 2.06 2.40
N VAL A 183 -13.03 3.00 2.94
CA VAL A 183 -11.73 2.70 3.55
C VAL A 183 -11.84 2.56 5.07
N ASN A 184 -12.83 3.21 5.70
CA ASN A 184 -13.00 3.19 7.14
C ASN A 184 -13.38 1.78 7.64
N GLY A 185 -12.76 1.35 8.74
CA GLY A 185 -13.02 0.04 9.34
C GLY A 185 -12.54 -1.17 8.52
N VAL A 186 -11.98 -0.96 7.31
CA VAL A 186 -11.46 -2.07 6.50
C VAL A 186 -10.13 -2.56 7.07
N SER A 187 -10.10 -3.84 7.46
CA SER A 187 -8.87 -4.53 7.86
C SER A 187 -8.99 -6.02 7.58
N SER A 188 -7.88 -6.68 7.27
CA SER A 188 -7.89 -8.14 7.06
C SER A 188 -8.34 -8.90 8.30
N THR A 189 -8.17 -8.34 9.51
CA THR A 189 -8.69 -8.93 10.75
C THR A 189 -10.20 -8.90 10.80
N ASN A 190 -10.82 -7.76 10.45
CA ASN A 190 -12.28 -7.65 10.38
C ASN A 190 -12.86 -8.58 9.31
N VAL A 191 -12.20 -8.68 8.15
CA VAL A 191 -12.60 -9.61 7.08
C VAL A 191 -12.61 -11.06 7.59
N ARG A 192 -11.48 -11.54 8.15
CA ARG A 192 -11.38 -12.90 8.68
C ARG A 192 -12.38 -13.20 9.78
N ASN A 193 -12.57 -12.25 10.71
CA ASN A 193 -13.53 -12.42 11.81
C ASN A 193 -14.97 -12.45 11.28
N GLY A 194 -15.31 -11.62 10.29
CA GLY A 194 -16.63 -11.62 9.69
C GLY A 194 -16.94 -12.93 8.97
N VAL A 195 -15.97 -13.48 8.21
CA VAL A 195 -16.10 -14.80 7.59
C VAL A 195 -16.33 -15.88 8.66
N LYS A 196 -15.47 -15.93 9.68
CA LYS A 196 -15.56 -16.90 10.78
C LYS A 196 -16.89 -16.82 11.54
N ASN A 197 -17.42 -15.61 11.72
CA ASN A 197 -18.67 -15.36 12.43
C ASN A 197 -19.91 -15.51 11.53
N GLY A 198 -19.74 -15.83 10.23
CA GLY A 198 -20.84 -15.97 9.27
C GLY A 198 -21.56 -14.66 8.93
N THR A 199 -20.94 -13.50 9.19
CA THR A 199 -21.54 -12.21 8.80
C THR A 199 -21.35 -11.97 7.30
N GLN A 200 -22.09 -11.02 6.71
CA GLN A 200 -21.90 -10.62 5.30
C GLN A 200 -21.11 -9.31 5.16
N GLU A 201 -20.93 -8.57 6.26
CA GLU A 201 -20.27 -7.25 6.26
C GLU A 201 -18.81 -7.31 5.79
N TRP A 202 -18.13 -8.44 5.96
CA TRP A 202 -16.75 -8.61 5.53
C TRP A 202 -16.57 -8.43 4.02
N LYS A 203 -17.62 -8.68 3.22
CA LYS A 203 -17.58 -8.53 1.76
C LYS A 203 -17.29 -7.09 1.34
N ARG A 204 -17.68 -6.10 2.15
CA ARG A 204 -17.35 -4.69 1.91
C ARG A 204 -15.85 -4.40 2.06
N GLY A 205 -15.10 -5.26 2.76
CA GLY A 205 -13.67 -5.08 2.99
C GLY A 205 -12.77 -5.60 1.87
N VAL A 206 -13.32 -6.19 0.81
CA VAL A 206 -12.58 -6.81 -0.30
C VAL A 206 -13.30 -6.57 -1.63
N CYS A 207 -12.62 -6.74 -2.77
CA CYS A 207 -13.30 -6.74 -4.06
C CYS A 207 -14.11 -8.03 -4.26
N SER A 208 -15.08 -7.99 -5.18
CA SER A 208 -16.00 -9.09 -5.51
C SER A 208 -15.26 -10.40 -5.80
N GLY A 209 -14.27 -10.38 -6.69
CA GLY A 209 -13.49 -11.57 -7.03
C GLY A 209 -12.80 -12.20 -5.81
N VAL A 210 -12.27 -11.38 -4.90
CA VAL A 210 -11.68 -11.88 -3.65
C VAL A 210 -12.74 -12.47 -2.71
N ALA A 211 -13.92 -11.86 -2.63
CA ALA A 211 -15.02 -12.41 -1.84
C ALA A 211 -15.48 -13.78 -2.36
N GLU A 212 -15.69 -13.90 -3.67
CA GLU A 212 -16.05 -15.16 -4.33
C GLU A 212 -14.98 -16.24 -4.12
N TRP A 213 -13.70 -15.86 -4.19
CA TRP A 213 -12.59 -16.78 -3.92
C TRP A 213 -12.60 -17.29 -2.48
N ILE A 214 -12.81 -16.40 -1.51
CA ILE A 214 -12.89 -16.77 -0.08
C ILE A 214 -14.03 -17.76 0.16
N GLU A 215 -15.21 -17.52 -0.43
CA GLU A 215 -16.38 -18.41 -0.28
C GLU A 215 -16.16 -19.76 -0.96
N LYS A 216 -15.66 -19.75 -2.20
CA LYS A 216 -15.41 -20.96 -2.99
C LYS A 216 -14.40 -21.88 -2.34
N GLU A 217 -13.29 -21.34 -1.85
CA GLU A 217 -12.19 -22.11 -1.26
C GLU A 217 -12.39 -22.36 0.25
N GLY A 218 -13.49 -21.88 0.84
CA GLY A 218 -13.79 -22.07 2.27
C GLY A 218 -12.73 -21.47 3.19
N LEU A 219 -12.18 -20.30 2.85
CA LEU A 219 -11.09 -19.70 3.61
C LEU A 219 -11.61 -19.05 4.90
N TYR A 220 -10.81 -19.10 5.97
CA TYR A 220 -11.05 -18.40 7.24
C TYR A 220 -12.30 -18.81 8.03
N VAL A 221 -12.87 -19.97 7.71
CA VAL A 221 -13.94 -20.63 8.49
C VAL A 221 -13.44 -21.19 9.82
#